data_AF-W1XKM6-F1
#
_entry.id   AF-W1XKM6-F1
#
_cell.length_a   1.000
_cell.length_b   1.000
_cell.length_c   1.000
_cell.angle_alpha   90.00
_cell.angle_beta   90.00
_cell.angle_gamma   90.00
#
_symmetry.space_group_name_H-M   'P 1'
#
loop_
_entity.id
_entity.type
_entity.pdbx_description
1 polymer ?
#
loop_
_entity_poly.entity_id
_entity_poly.type
_entity_poly.pdbx_seq_one_letter_code
_entity_poly.pdbx_strand_id
1 'polypeptide(L)'
;PKSSRYTVSYDGHDYTVAMNTTGLFNVYNTLAAIGACLLEGISMEDIDKALKTFSAVPGRFELIEEGQPFAVVVDYAHTPDGLENILQTA
;
A
#
# COMPACT_ATOMS: atom_id res chain seq x y z
N PRO A 1 -8.31 10.57 -6.11
CA PRO A 1 -7.38 9.90 -5.17
C PRO A 1 -7.31 8.40 -5.45
N LYS A 2 -6.16 7.89 -5.91
CA LYS A 2 -5.97 6.44 -6.11
C LYS A 2 -5.67 5.80 -4.76
N SER A 3 -6.72 5.38 -4.04
CA SER A 3 -6.65 4.70 -2.74
C SER A 3 -7.02 3.23 -2.87
N SER A 4 -6.44 2.37 -2.04
CA SER A 4 -6.90 0.98 -1.90
C SER A 4 -7.73 0.81 -0.62
N ARG A 5 -8.75 -0.06 -0.69
CA ARG A 5 -9.56 -0.47 0.45
C ARG A 5 -9.81 -1.97 0.36
N TYR A 6 -9.56 -2.68 1.45
CA TYR A 6 -9.72 -4.12 1.51
C TYR A 6 -10.04 -4.57 2.95
N THR A 7 -10.57 -5.79 3.08
CA THR A 7 -10.89 -6.40 4.36
C THR A 7 -9.78 -7.36 4.76
N VAL A 8 -9.33 -7.26 6.00
CA VAL A 8 -8.42 -8.21 6.63
C VAL A 8 -9.22 -9.04 7.62
N SER A 9 -9.31 -10.34 7.38
CA SER A 9 -9.92 -11.29 8.33
C SER A 9 -8.83 -11.86 9.24
N TYR A 10 -8.96 -11.63 10.54
CA TYR A 10 -8.01 -12.10 11.55
C TYR A 10 -8.72 -12.43 12.86
N ASP A 11 -8.40 -13.58 13.45
CA ASP A 11 -8.95 -14.07 14.72
C ASP A 11 -10.50 -14.02 14.77
N GLY A 12 -11.15 -14.44 13.68
CA GLY A 12 -12.62 -14.45 13.56
C GLY A 12 -13.27 -13.07 13.40
N HIS A 13 -12.48 -12.01 13.25
CA HIS A 13 -12.95 -10.64 13.06
C HIS A 13 -12.53 -10.10 11.70
N ASP A 14 -13.34 -9.20 11.14
CA ASP A 14 -13.06 -8.50 9.89
C ASP A 14 -12.71 -7.03 10.16
N TYR A 15 -11.57 -6.60 9.65
CA TYR A 15 -11.05 -5.24 9.77
C TYR A 15 -11.02 -4.58 8.39
N THR A 16 -11.69 -3.45 8.23
CA THR A 16 -11.60 -2.66 6.98
C THR A 16 -10.36 -1.78 7.03
N VAL A 17 -9.41 -2.02 6.14
CA VAL A 17 -8.20 -1.22 5.98
C VAL A 17 -8.36 -0.31 4.76
N ALA A 18 -8.02 0.97 4.92
CA ALA A 18 -7.98 1.95 3.85
C ALA A 18 -6.60 2.59 3.79
N MET A 19 -6.00 2.60 2.59
CA MET A 19 -4.68 3.16 2.36
C MET A 19 -4.70 4.24 1.30
N ASN A 20 -3.75 5.16 1.41
CA ASN A 20 -3.51 6.22 0.42
C ASN A 20 -2.69 5.74 -0.78
N THR A 21 -2.22 4.49 -0.76
CA THR A 21 -1.50 3.85 -1.86
C THR A 21 -2.42 2.95 -2.69
N THR A 22 -2.13 2.81 -3.98
CA THR A 22 -2.84 1.93 -4.92
C THR A 22 -2.00 0.72 -5.30
N GLY A 23 -2.59 -0.23 -6.02
CA GLY A 23 -1.92 -1.42 -6.55
C GLY A 23 -2.09 -2.65 -5.67
N LEU A 24 -2.32 -3.80 -6.31
CA LEU A 24 -2.51 -5.08 -5.61
C LEU A 24 -1.23 -5.53 -4.89
N PHE A 25 -0.05 -5.21 -5.43
CA PHE A 25 1.23 -5.48 -4.78
C PHE A 25 1.35 -4.75 -3.43
N ASN A 26 0.81 -3.53 -3.31
CA ASN A 26 0.80 -2.79 -2.05
C ASN A 26 -0.17 -3.42 -1.04
N VAL A 27 -1.29 -3.98 -1.49
CA VAL A 27 -2.18 -4.76 -0.62
C VAL A 27 -1.43 -5.96 -0.02
N TYR A 28 -0.66 -6.69 -0.83
CA TYR A 28 0.15 -7.81 -0.34
C TYR A 28 1.27 -7.36 0.60
N ASN A 29 2.00 -6.29 0.26
CA ASN A 29 3.05 -5.73 1.12
C ASN A 29 2.48 -5.32 2.49
N THR A 30 1.32 -4.66 2.48
CA THR A 30 0.68 -4.24 3.72
C THR A 30 0.13 -5.43 4.50
N LEU A 31 -0.46 -6.44 3.86
CA LEU A 31 -0.88 -7.67 4.53
C LEU A 31 0.30 -8.36 5.23
N ALA A 32 1.47 -8.43 4.59
CA ALA A 32 2.67 -8.98 5.20
C ALA A 32 3.12 -8.15 6.42
N ALA A 33 3.10 -6.81 6.31
CA ALA A 33 3.42 -5.91 7.41
C ALA A 33 2.43 -6.04 8.59
N ILE A 34 1.13 -6.13 8.30
CA ILE A 34 0.07 -6.38 9.29
C ILE A 34 0.37 -7.70 10.02
N GLY A 35 0.65 -8.78 9.30
CA GLY A 35 0.97 -10.08 9.89
C GLY A 35 2.19 -10.02 10.82
N ALA A 36 3.25 -9.32 10.42
CA ALA A 36 4.42 -9.11 11.27
C ALA A 36 4.08 -8.32 12.55
N CYS A 37 3.28 -7.26 12.44
CA CYS A 37 2.86 -6.46 13.59
C CYS A 37 2.01 -7.27 14.58
N LEU A 38 1.08 -8.09 14.06
CA LEU A 38 0.24 -8.96 14.87
C LEU A 38 1.07 -10.02 15.63
N LEU A 39 2.11 -10.57 15.00
CA LEU A 39 3.04 -11.50 15.67
C LEU A 39 3.81 -10.84 16.82
N GLU A 40 4.12 -9.55 16.71
CA GLU A 40 4.76 -8.75 17.75
C GLU A 40 3.75 -8.20 18.80
N GLY A 41 2.47 -8.58 18.71
CA GLY A 41 1.43 -8.19 19.67
C GLY A 41 0.89 -6.77 19.49
N ILE A 42 1.11 -6.14 18.34
CA ILE A 42 0.53 -4.83 18.01
C ILE A 42 -0.94 -5.03 17.62
N SER A 43 -1.84 -4.23 18.19
CA SER A 43 -3.28 -4.36 17.94
C SER A 43 -3.67 -3.95 16.52
N MET A 44 -4.73 -4.55 15.96
CA MET A 44 -5.26 -4.10 14.66
C MET A 44 -5.73 -2.64 14.67
N GLU A 45 -6.14 -2.11 15.83
CA GLU A 45 -6.54 -0.72 15.96
C GLU A 45 -5.35 0.23 15.74
N ASP A 46 -4.20 -0.08 16.35
CA ASP A 46 -2.98 0.72 16.19
C ASP A 46 -2.41 0.59 14.77
N ILE A 47 -2.49 -0.61 14.18
CA ILE A 47 -2.07 -0.86 12.81
C ILE A 47 -2.93 -0.05 11.83
N ASP A 48 -4.26 -0.08 11.96
CA ASP A 48 -5.17 0.70 11.10
C ASP A 48 -4.93 2.22 11.23
N LYS A 49 -4.73 2.72 12.46
CA LYS A 49 -4.35 4.13 12.69
C LYS A 49 -3.06 4.50 11.95
N ALA A 50 -2.03 3.66 12.02
CA ALA A 50 -0.76 3.91 11.33
C ALA A 50 -0.93 3.92 9.81
N LEU A 51 -1.63 2.92 9.24
CA LEU A 51 -1.84 2.78 7.80
C LEU A 51 -2.65 3.94 7.19
N LYS A 52 -3.60 4.52 7.93
CA LYS A 52 -4.33 5.72 7.49
C LYS A 52 -3.44 6.94 7.30
N THR A 53 -2.39 7.06 8.10
CA THR A 53 -1.42 8.17 8.04
C THR A 53 -0.27 7.90 7.08
N PHE A 54 -0.10 6.65 6.64
CA PHE A 54 0.92 6.27 5.68
C PHE A 54 0.59 6.83 4.29
N SER A 55 1.56 7.50 3.68
CA SER A 55 1.42 8.16 2.37
C SER A 55 2.03 7.32 1.25
N ALA A 56 3.34 7.03 1.33
CA ALA A 56 4.08 6.13 0.45
C ALA A 56 5.51 5.96 0.99
N VAL A 57 6.25 4.99 0.44
CA VAL A 57 7.71 4.97 0.58
C VAL A 57 8.31 5.78 -0.57
N PRO A 58 9.19 6.77 -0.33
CA PRO A 58 9.87 7.49 -1.39
C PRO A 58 10.56 6.55 -2.39
N GLY A 59 10.37 6.78 -3.68
CA GLY A 59 10.88 5.92 -4.75
C GLY A 59 10.23 4.54 -4.86
N ARG A 60 9.04 4.32 -4.27
CA ARG A 60 8.20 3.13 -4.48
C ARG A 60 6.79 3.56 -4.87
N PHE A 61 6.49 3.45 -6.15
CA PHE A 61 5.25 3.89 -6.79
C PHE A 61 4.85 5.30 -6.35
N GLU A 62 5.82 6.21 -6.36
CA GLU A 62 5.64 7.58 -5.88
C GLU A 62 5.07 8.44 -7.01
N LEU A 63 3.84 8.91 -6.85
CA LEU A 63 3.17 9.77 -7.81
C LEU A 63 3.56 11.23 -7.57
N ILE A 64 4.06 11.90 -8.61
CA ILE A 64 4.43 13.32 -8.56
C ILE A 64 3.29 14.15 -9.14
N GLU A 65 2.65 14.98 -8.31
CA GLU A 65 1.49 15.81 -8.63
C GLU A 65 1.84 17.30 -8.47
N GLU A 66 2.36 17.91 -9.54
CA GLU A 66 2.78 19.33 -9.58
C GLU A 66 1.92 20.15 -10.56
N GLY A 67 0.68 19.69 -10.83
CA GLY A 67 -0.29 20.35 -11.71
C GLY A 67 -0.09 20.11 -13.21
N GLN A 68 0.78 19.17 -13.58
CA GLN A 68 1.02 18.80 -14.98
C GLN A 68 -0.14 17.97 -15.60
N PRO A 69 -0.32 17.97 -16.93
CA PRO A 69 -1.41 17.25 -17.61
C PRO A 69 -1.12 15.75 -17.86
N PHE A 70 -0.12 15.18 -17.19
CA PHE A 70 0.30 13.79 -17.36
C PHE A 70 0.71 13.17 -16.02
N ALA A 71 0.64 11.84 -15.91
CA ALA A 71 1.10 11.14 -14.72
C ALA A 71 2.64 11.05 -14.72
N VAL A 72 3.26 11.33 -13.58
CA VAL A 72 4.68 11.07 -13.34
C VAL A 72 4.78 10.13 -12.15
N VAL A 73 5.42 8.98 -12.34
CA VAL A 73 5.64 7.98 -11.29
C VAL A 73 7.13 7.74 -11.14
N VAL A 74 7.64 7.84 -9.91
CA VAL A 74 9.01 7.47 -9.54
C VAL A 74 8.99 6.09 -8.88
N ASP A 75 9.73 5.15 -9.44
CA ASP A 75 9.86 3.79 -8.90
C ASP A 75 11.27 3.24 -9.08
N TYR A 76 11.64 2.29 -8.22
CA TYR A 76 12.93 1.61 -8.18
C TYR A 76 12.94 0.26 -8.94
N ALA A 77 11.81 -0.18 -9.50
CA ALA A 77 11.73 -1.46 -10.18
C ALA A 77 12.82 -1.61 -11.25
N HIS A 78 13.66 -2.61 -11.04
CA HIS A 78 14.81 -2.97 -11.89
C HIS A 78 14.75 -4.44 -12.30
N THR A 79 13.66 -5.14 -11.97
CA THR A 79 13.37 -6.51 -12.37
C THR A 79 12.18 -6.52 -13.35
N PRO A 80 12.09 -7.51 -14.27
CA PRO A 80 10.98 -7.59 -15.22
C PRO A 80 9.60 -7.61 -14.55
N ASP A 81 9.44 -8.42 -13.50
CA ASP A 81 8.19 -8.53 -12.72
C ASP A 81 7.81 -7.20 -12.03
N GLY A 82 8.78 -6.52 -11.42
CA GLY A 82 8.54 -5.22 -10.79
C GLY A 82 8.09 -4.17 -11.80
N LEU A 83 8.67 -4.17 -13.00
CA LEU A 83 8.28 -3.25 -14.07
C LEU A 83 6.86 -3.53 -14.57
N GLU A 84 6.49 -4.81 -14.73
CA GLU A 84 5.15 -5.20 -15.17
C GLU A 84 4.08 -4.81 -14.15
N ASN A 85 4.32 -5.03 -12.85
CA ASN A 85 3.40 -4.64 -11.79
C ASN A 85 3.10 -3.12 -11.78
N ILE A 86 4.11 -2.30 -12.08
CA ILE A 86 3.93 -0.84 -12.18
C ILE A 86 3.07 -0.49 -13.39
N LEU A 87 3.37 -1.04 -14.56
CA LEU A 87 2.64 -0.75 -15.80
C LEU A 87 1.16 -1.16 -15.71
N GLN A 88 0.83 -2.23 -15.00
CA GLN A 88 -0.57 -2.64 -14.79
C GLN A 88 -1.32 -1.76 -13.77
N THR A 89 -0.59 -1.05 -12.90
CA THR A 89 -1.17 -0.23 -11.82
C THR A 89 -1.32 1.25 -12.19
N ALA A 90 -0.45 1.75 -13.09
CA ALA A 90 -0.42 3.12 -13.58
C ALA A 90 -1.70 3.48 -14.38
#